data_AF-A0AAV1LTD2-F1
#
_entry.id   AF-A0AAV1LTD2-F1
#
_cell.length_a   1.000
_cell.length_b   1.000
_cell.length_c   1.000
_cell.angle_alpha   90.00
_cell.angle_beta   90.00
_cell.angle_gamma   90.00
#
_symmetry.space_group_name_H-M   'P 1'
#
loop_
_entity.id
_entity.type
_entity.pdbx_description
1 polymer ?
#
loop_
_entity_poly.entity_id
_entity_poly.type
_entity_poly.pdbx_seq_one_letter_code
_entity_poly.pdbx_strand_id
1 'polypeptide(L)'
;MKNLIGIGTDNASSMTGVNNGVHSLLKTETGNENLVLVRCLCHSLQLAITHASEKSLPRNIEFLIRETYNWFSHSSNRQLFYKELYKTINCGKEPLKITQVCSTRWLSIEPAVRRVIDQWLELKSHFEIVKQKENCYMAEMLYSMYNDPVNHLYLLYLLPILDEVQRVNKNFESNDRDPTKLLNDLVELVESVARRIILPIAQIDVLTATNLESYLDPSPYMGYGFELKLTEYELLPEAERNLRHRCKQFTLKLIQEMRSRLPTNITILRTMSMLSVQETLKAIKPPIIKLAQEFGCQANEIERIVVQWRNIRHTDWENKCSTVEFWSEVYGYKDSADNNPFSELASLAISILSLPHSNAEIERVFSQMNIVKTKLRNRMSLHTLNSILHIRYGLKRSGKCCHSYNVPENVLKQIRGIKESLVMPMTIAIEDGPSTSQAQAHDEADIDDLQILFDLY
;
A
#
# COMPACT_ATOMS: atom_id res chain seq x y z
N MET A 1 -25.73 1.19 -14.42
CA MET A 1 -24.76 1.86 -13.51
C MET A 1 -25.24 3.25 -13.05
N LYS A 2 -26.55 3.51 -12.92
CA LYS A 2 -27.06 4.86 -12.58
C LYS A 2 -26.74 5.32 -11.14
N ASN A 3 -26.41 4.39 -10.24
CA ASN A 3 -26.12 4.66 -8.82
C ASN A 3 -24.61 4.61 -8.52
N LEU A 4 -23.75 4.85 -9.51
CA LEU A 4 -22.30 4.84 -9.31
C LEU A 4 -21.86 6.14 -8.63
N ILE A 5 -21.37 6.06 -7.40
CA ILE A 5 -20.98 7.23 -6.58
C ILE A 5 -19.52 7.61 -6.82
N GLY A 6 -18.64 6.62 -7.02
CA GLY A 6 -17.24 6.87 -7.30
C GLY A 6 -16.51 5.67 -7.90
N ILE A 7 -15.31 5.92 -8.39
CA ILE A 7 -14.40 4.93 -8.98
C ILE A 7 -12.98 5.13 -8.44
N GLY A 8 -12.35 4.04 -8.03
CA GLY A 8 -10.93 3.99 -7.63
C GLY A 8 -10.05 3.48 -8.77
N THR A 9 -8.93 4.14 -9.07
CA THR A 9 -8.04 3.76 -10.18
C THR A 9 -6.54 3.91 -9.85
N ASP A 10 -5.69 3.26 -10.63
CA ASP A 10 -4.22 3.27 -10.53
C ASP A 10 -3.55 4.53 -11.10
N ASN A 11 -4.32 5.59 -11.38
CA ASN A 11 -3.86 6.85 -11.97
C ASN A 11 -3.32 6.76 -13.41
N ALA A 12 -3.54 5.64 -14.11
CA ALA A 12 -3.17 5.55 -15.52
C ALA A 12 -3.91 6.62 -16.35
N SER A 13 -3.23 7.19 -17.35
CA SER A 13 -3.80 8.24 -18.21
C SER A 13 -5.05 7.76 -18.97
N SER A 14 -5.12 6.47 -19.30
CA SER A 14 -6.31 5.82 -19.86
C SER A 14 -7.51 5.80 -18.90
N MET A 15 -7.27 5.83 -17.59
CA MET A 15 -8.32 5.81 -16.56
C MET A 15 -8.73 7.22 -16.14
N THR A 16 -7.76 8.12 -15.98
CA THR A 16 -7.96 9.46 -15.36
C THR A 16 -7.80 10.63 -16.34
N GLY A 17 -7.57 10.37 -17.62
CA GLY A 17 -7.39 11.40 -18.64
C GLY A 17 -8.63 12.26 -18.80
N VAL A 18 -8.43 13.58 -18.99
CA VAL A 18 -9.53 14.56 -19.01
C VAL A 18 -10.50 14.33 -20.17
N ASN A 19 -9.98 14.01 -21.37
CA ASN A 19 -10.80 13.92 -22.58
C ASN A 19 -11.29 12.49 -22.88
N ASN A 20 -10.40 11.50 -22.75
CA ASN A 20 -10.66 10.10 -23.15
C ASN A 20 -10.43 9.11 -22.00
N GLY A 21 -10.33 9.60 -20.76
CA GLY A 21 -10.22 8.73 -19.60
C GLY A 21 -11.54 8.01 -19.33
N VAL A 22 -11.46 6.76 -18.85
CA VAL A 22 -12.65 5.98 -18.45
C VAL A 22 -13.55 6.76 -17.47
N HIS A 23 -12.98 7.50 -16.53
CA HIS A 23 -13.76 8.34 -15.61
C HIS A 23 -14.57 9.42 -16.34
N SER A 24 -13.95 10.15 -17.26
CA SER A 24 -14.63 11.18 -18.07
C SER A 24 -15.73 10.58 -18.94
N LEU A 25 -15.46 9.43 -19.58
CA LEU A 25 -16.45 8.72 -20.38
C LEU A 25 -17.63 8.24 -19.52
N LEU A 26 -17.36 7.67 -18.34
CA LEU A 26 -18.40 7.26 -17.41
C LEU A 26 -19.26 8.43 -16.96
N LYS A 27 -18.67 9.61 -16.69
CA LYS A 27 -19.44 10.83 -16.38
C LYS A 27 -20.42 11.18 -17.49
N THR A 28 -19.94 11.25 -18.72
CA THR A 28 -20.74 11.62 -19.89
C THR A 28 -21.84 10.60 -20.18
N GLU A 29 -21.51 9.31 -20.22
CA GLU A 29 -22.45 8.23 -20.55
C GLU A 29 -23.52 8.01 -19.48
N THR A 30 -23.20 8.26 -18.20
CA THR A 30 -24.16 8.10 -17.10
C THR A 30 -24.92 9.38 -16.76
N GLY A 31 -24.47 10.54 -17.26
CA GLY A 31 -24.98 11.85 -16.87
C GLY A 31 -24.69 12.21 -15.40
N ASN A 32 -23.76 11.51 -14.74
CA ASN A 32 -23.41 11.77 -13.34
C ASN A 32 -22.20 12.71 -13.23
N GLU A 33 -22.45 14.01 -13.12
CA GLU A 33 -21.40 15.03 -12.95
C GLU A 33 -20.65 14.89 -11.61
N ASN A 34 -21.31 14.33 -10.60
CA ASN A 34 -20.80 14.16 -9.23
C ASN A 34 -20.01 12.85 -9.03
N LEU A 35 -19.71 12.11 -10.11
CA LEU A 35 -18.92 10.87 -10.00
C LEU A 35 -17.52 11.17 -9.45
N VAL A 36 -17.24 10.67 -8.24
CA VAL A 36 -15.97 10.87 -7.53
C VAL A 36 -14.88 10.00 -8.13
N LEU A 37 -13.74 10.60 -8.47
CA LEU A 37 -12.53 9.88 -8.85
C LEU A 37 -11.60 9.76 -7.66
N VAL A 38 -11.40 8.54 -7.16
CA VAL A 38 -10.41 8.24 -6.14
C VAL A 38 -9.14 7.75 -6.82
N ARG A 39 -8.08 8.53 -6.71
CA ARG A 39 -6.76 8.19 -7.24
C ARG A 39 -6.01 7.28 -6.29
N CYS A 40 -5.24 6.33 -6.80
CA CYS A 40 -4.44 5.45 -5.96
C CYS A 40 -3.37 6.26 -5.24
N LEU A 41 -3.44 6.31 -3.90
CA LEU A 41 -2.48 7.01 -3.08
C LEU A 41 -1.12 6.30 -3.04
N CYS A 42 -1.11 4.96 -2.93
CA CYS A 42 0.14 4.19 -2.95
C CYS A 42 0.91 4.43 -4.26
N HIS A 43 0.21 4.46 -5.39
CA HIS A 43 0.81 4.77 -6.69
C HIS A 43 1.26 6.23 -6.79
N SER A 44 0.52 7.18 -6.21
CA SER A 44 0.95 8.58 -6.14
C SER A 44 2.24 8.75 -5.35
N LEU A 45 2.35 8.13 -4.16
CA LEU A 45 3.57 8.15 -3.34
C LEU A 45 4.73 7.43 -4.04
N GLN A 46 4.43 6.31 -4.69
CA GLN A 46 5.37 5.57 -5.54
C GLN A 46 5.98 6.48 -6.61
N LEU A 47 5.14 7.12 -7.41
CA LEU A 47 5.59 8.00 -8.48
C LEU A 47 6.39 9.17 -7.92
N ALA A 48 5.97 9.74 -6.78
CA ALA A 48 6.67 10.86 -6.16
C ALA A 48 8.11 10.50 -5.79
N ILE A 49 8.33 9.34 -5.18
CA ILE A 49 9.67 8.84 -4.86
C ILE A 49 10.47 8.60 -6.14
N THR A 50 9.92 7.86 -7.12
CA THR A 50 10.63 7.57 -8.37
C THR A 50 11.13 8.84 -9.05
N HIS A 51 10.25 9.84 -9.19
CA HIS A 51 10.60 11.11 -9.84
C HIS A 51 11.63 11.92 -9.02
N ALA A 52 11.52 11.94 -7.69
CA ALA A 52 12.50 12.60 -6.84
C ALA A 52 13.89 11.94 -6.97
N SER A 53 13.93 10.63 -6.98
CA SER A 53 15.15 9.86 -7.12
C SER A 53 15.83 10.05 -8.46
N GLU A 54 15.08 9.94 -9.56
CA GLU A 54 15.60 10.13 -10.92
C GLU A 54 16.22 11.52 -11.15
N LYS A 55 15.69 12.54 -10.46
CA LYS A 55 16.13 13.92 -10.62
C LYS A 55 17.28 14.31 -9.71
N SER A 56 17.37 13.73 -8.51
CA SER A 56 18.31 14.20 -7.48
C SER A 56 19.44 13.22 -7.18
N LEU A 57 19.19 11.91 -7.30
CA LEU A 57 20.14 10.88 -6.90
C LEU A 57 21.00 10.39 -8.08
N PRO A 58 22.24 9.95 -7.81
CA PRO A 58 23.05 9.28 -8.81
C PRO A 58 22.45 7.92 -9.23
N ARG A 59 22.48 7.62 -10.53
CA ARG A 59 21.94 6.35 -11.10
C ARG A 59 22.61 5.09 -10.55
N ASN A 60 23.86 5.22 -10.08
CA ASN A 60 24.61 4.10 -9.54
C ASN A 60 24.03 3.57 -8.22
N ILE A 61 23.22 4.35 -7.49
CA ILE A 61 22.57 3.89 -6.25
C ILE A 61 21.50 2.82 -6.55
N GLU A 62 20.63 3.09 -7.51
CA GLU A 62 19.63 2.10 -7.94
C GLU A 62 20.30 0.86 -8.55
N PHE A 63 21.35 1.09 -9.34
CA PHE A 63 22.15 0.01 -9.93
C PHE A 63 22.77 -0.89 -8.85
N LEU A 64 23.35 -0.32 -7.79
CA LEU A 64 23.96 -1.07 -6.69
C LEU A 64 22.95 -2.05 -6.06
N ILE A 65 21.77 -1.55 -5.72
CA ILE A 65 20.74 -2.34 -5.05
C ILE A 65 20.26 -3.46 -5.99
N ARG A 66 19.96 -3.12 -7.26
CA ARG A 66 19.46 -4.07 -8.25
C ARG A 66 20.48 -5.16 -8.57
N GLU A 67 21.73 -4.80 -8.83
CA GLU A 67 22.75 -5.79 -9.20
C GLU A 67 23.21 -6.62 -7.99
N THR A 68 23.11 -6.09 -6.77
CA THR A 68 23.30 -6.90 -5.56
C THR A 68 22.25 -8.03 -5.50
N TYR A 69 20.98 -7.73 -5.76
CA TYR A 69 19.95 -8.78 -5.85
C TYR A 69 20.25 -9.78 -6.99
N ASN A 70 20.51 -9.27 -8.21
CA ASN A 70 20.76 -10.11 -9.38
C ASN A 70 21.95 -11.06 -9.19
N TRP A 71 22.98 -10.61 -8.46
CA TRP A 71 24.15 -11.42 -8.15
C TRP A 71 23.77 -12.75 -7.46
N PHE A 72 22.83 -12.70 -6.52
CA PHE A 72 22.37 -13.86 -5.76
C PHE A 72 21.22 -14.59 -6.43
N SER A 73 20.30 -13.90 -7.10
CA SER A 73 19.07 -14.50 -7.65
C SER A 73 19.34 -15.63 -8.66
N HIS A 74 20.46 -15.55 -9.37
CA HIS A 74 20.82 -16.48 -10.44
C HIS A 74 21.72 -17.65 -10.01
N SER A 75 22.16 -17.74 -8.75
CA SER A 75 23.12 -18.77 -8.34
C SER A 75 22.93 -19.23 -6.89
N SER A 76 22.52 -20.48 -6.73
CA SER A 76 22.48 -21.17 -5.43
C SER A 76 23.86 -21.27 -4.79
N ASN A 77 24.92 -21.48 -5.59
CA ASN A 77 26.29 -21.54 -5.08
C ASN A 77 26.74 -20.20 -4.48
N ARG A 78 26.41 -19.06 -5.12
CA ARG A 78 26.72 -17.73 -4.60
C ARG A 78 25.94 -17.44 -3.32
N GLN A 79 24.68 -17.88 -3.23
CA GLN A 79 23.87 -17.78 -2.02
C GLN A 79 24.48 -18.60 -0.87
N LEU A 80 24.87 -19.85 -1.12
CA LEU A 80 25.51 -20.72 -0.12
C LEU A 80 26.84 -20.15 0.36
N PHE A 81 27.69 -19.69 -0.57
CA PHE A 81 28.97 -19.08 -0.21
C PHE A 81 28.79 -17.84 0.68
N TYR A 82 27.86 -16.95 0.30
CA TYR A 82 27.54 -15.78 1.10
C TYR A 82 26.97 -16.14 2.47
N LYS A 83 26.10 -17.15 2.54
CA LYS A 83 25.51 -17.66 3.78
C LYS A 83 26.60 -18.12 4.77
N GLU A 84 27.57 -18.88 4.30
CA GLU A 84 28.69 -19.36 5.13
C GLU A 84 29.64 -18.23 5.55
N LEU A 85 29.91 -17.26 4.65
CA LEU A 85 30.67 -16.06 4.99
C LEU A 85 29.94 -15.24 6.07
N TYR A 86 28.64 -15.01 5.89
CA TYR A 86 27.81 -14.24 6.82
C TYR A 86 27.79 -14.88 8.20
N LYS A 87 27.60 -16.21 8.29
CA LYS A 87 27.69 -16.97 9.55
C LYS A 87 29.05 -16.81 10.23
N THR A 88 30.13 -16.83 9.46
CA THR A 88 31.49 -16.69 9.99
C THR A 88 31.69 -15.31 10.61
N ILE A 89 31.18 -14.25 9.96
CA ILE A 89 31.27 -12.86 10.46
C ILE A 89 30.32 -12.62 11.65
N ASN A 90 29.12 -13.21 11.63
CA ASN A 90 28.02 -12.93 12.57
C ASN A 90 27.75 -14.05 13.58
N CYS A 91 28.77 -14.81 13.97
CA CYS A 91 28.69 -15.83 15.02
C CYS A 91 27.55 -16.86 14.81
N GLY A 92 27.38 -17.34 13.58
CA GLY A 92 26.41 -18.39 13.23
C GLY A 92 25.01 -17.91 12.87
N LYS A 93 24.75 -16.60 12.83
CA LYS A 93 23.48 -16.05 12.34
C LYS A 93 23.31 -16.23 10.83
N GLU A 94 22.06 -16.25 10.38
CA GLU A 94 21.71 -16.37 8.97
C GLU A 94 21.40 -15.00 8.34
N PRO A 95 21.84 -14.75 7.09
CA PRO A 95 21.54 -13.50 6.40
C PRO A 95 20.08 -13.44 5.95
N LEU A 96 19.51 -12.24 5.96
CA LEU A 96 18.24 -11.98 5.29
C LEU A 96 18.46 -11.96 3.77
N LYS A 97 17.63 -12.68 3.01
CA LYS A 97 17.68 -12.71 1.55
C LYS A 97 17.51 -11.31 0.97
N ILE A 98 18.36 -10.84 0.07
CA ILE A 98 18.14 -9.53 -0.59
C ILE A 98 16.81 -9.57 -1.39
N THR A 99 15.95 -8.57 -1.23
CA THR A 99 14.69 -8.47 -2.00
C THR A 99 14.96 -7.99 -3.42
N GLN A 100 14.09 -8.43 -4.34
CA GLN A 100 14.08 -7.88 -5.68
C GLN A 100 13.56 -6.45 -5.66
N VAL A 101 14.26 -5.54 -6.34
CA VAL A 101 13.70 -4.24 -6.69
C VAL A 101 12.89 -4.38 -7.97
N CYS A 102 11.59 -4.07 -7.92
CA CYS A 102 10.77 -4.02 -9.12
C CYS A 102 10.99 -2.67 -9.83
N SER A 103 11.31 -2.70 -11.13
CA SER A 103 11.66 -1.51 -11.92
C SER A 103 10.56 -0.46 -12.00
N THR A 104 9.30 -0.84 -11.73
CA THR A 104 8.15 0.07 -11.71
C THR A 104 7.73 0.51 -10.31
N ARG A 105 8.37 0.00 -9.24
CA ARG A 105 7.94 0.21 -7.84
C ARG A 105 9.12 0.50 -6.90
N TRP A 106 9.59 1.75 -6.87
CA TRP A 106 10.53 2.28 -5.87
C TRP A 106 10.12 2.08 -4.39
N LEU A 107 8.88 1.72 -4.06
CA LEU A 107 8.44 1.40 -2.68
C LEU A 107 8.87 -0.01 -2.25
N SER A 108 9.09 -0.92 -3.21
CA SER A 108 9.74 -2.21 -2.96
C SER A 108 11.24 -2.08 -2.64
N ILE A 109 11.79 -0.86 -2.72
CA ILE A 109 13.21 -0.59 -2.46
C ILE A 109 13.48 -0.47 -0.96
N GLU A 110 12.54 -0.07 -0.11
CA GLU A 110 12.82 0.07 1.33
C GLU A 110 13.36 -1.24 1.95
N PRO A 111 12.70 -2.41 1.76
CA PRO A 111 13.24 -3.67 2.26
C PRO A 111 14.59 -4.02 1.63
N ALA A 112 14.80 -3.66 0.36
CA ALA A 112 16.06 -3.94 -0.35
C ALA A 112 17.21 -3.10 0.22
N VAL A 113 16.98 -1.79 0.38
CA VAL A 113 17.92 -0.83 0.96
C VAL A 113 18.25 -1.21 2.38
N ARG A 114 17.24 -1.53 3.20
CA ARG A 114 17.46 -1.98 4.57
C ARG A 114 18.34 -3.22 4.61
N ARG A 115 18.02 -4.26 3.83
CA ARG A 115 18.81 -5.50 3.80
C ARG A 115 20.22 -5.30 3.26
N VAL A 116 20.44 -4.35 2.35
CA VAL A 116 21.77 -3.97 1.85
C VAL A 116 22.57 -3.20 2.93
N ILE A 117 21.95 -2.27 3.65
CA ILE A 117 22.61 -1.51 4.73
C ILE A 117 22.94 -2.42 5.92
N ASP A 118 21.99 -3.23 6.37
CA ASP A 118 22.15 -4.13 7.52
C ASP A 118 23.22 -5.19 7.30
N GLN A 119 23.55 -5.46 6.03
CA GLN A 119 24.56 -6.44 5.62
C GLN A 119 25.73 -5.79 4.86
N TRP A 120 25.94 -4.47 5.01
CA TRP A 120 26.88 -3.70 4.20
C TRP A 120 28.32 -4.23 4.32
N LEU A 121 28.74 -4.58 5.53
CA LEU A 121 30.07 -5.11 5.81
C LEU A 121 30.27 -6.48 5.16
N GLU A 122 29.30 -7.37 5.32
CA GLU A 122 29.35 -8.74 4.81
C GLU A 122 29.29 -8.79 3.30
N LEU A 123 28.44 -7.96 2.68
CA LEU A 123 28.37 -7.79 1.23
C LEU A 123 29.69 -7.24 0.68
N LYS A 124 30.28 -6.24 1.35
CA LYS A 124 31.59 -5.71 0.98
C LYS A 124 32.67 -6.79 1.03
N SER A 125 32.76 -7.55 2.13
CA SER A 125 33.73 -8.66 2.28
C SER A 125 33.49 -9.78 1.27
N HIS A 126 32.23 -10.09 0.96
CA HIS A 126 31.88 -11.07 -0.06
C HIS A 126 32.43 -10.69 -1.42
N PHE A 127 32.16 -9.46 -1.89
CA PHE A 127 32.64 -9.01 -3.19
C PHE A 127 34.16 -8.84 -3.23
N GLU A 128 34.81 -8.58 -2.10
CA GLU A 128 36.28 -8.59 -1.98
C GLU A 128 36.87 -9.97 -2.30
N ILE A 129 36.33 -11.01 -1.64
CA ILE A 129 36.81 -12.39 -1.80
C ILE A 129 36.49 -12.89 -3.22
N VAL A 130 35.29 -12.60 -3.72
CA VAL A 130 34.89 -13.00 -5.07
C VAL A 130 35.78 -12.33 -6.11
N LYS A 131 36.08 -11.03 -5.98
CA LYS A 131 37.00 -10.32 -6.89
C LYS A 131 38.37 -10.99 -6.98
N GLN A 132 38.88 -11.55 -5.88
CA GLN A 132 40.18 -12.22 -5.86
C GLN A 132 40.13 -13.63 -6.48
N LYS A 133 38.98 -14.32 -6.39
CA LYS A 133 38.82 -15.72 -6.81
C LYS A 133 38.23 -15.88 -8.21
N GLU A 134 37.32 -14.99 -8.61
CA GLU A 134 36.59 -15.02 -9.87
C GLU A 134 37.01 -13.83 -10.74
N ASN A 135 37.36 -14.09 -12.00
CA ASN A 135 37.58 -13.03 -12.99
C ASN A 135 36.22 -12.50 -13.51
N CYS A 136 35.42 -11.91 -12.62
CA CYS A 136 34.08 -11.43 -12.89
C CYS A 136 34.01 -9.91 -12.75
N TYR A 137 33.86 -9.20 -13.87
CA TYR A 137 33.74 -7.73 -13.90
C TYR A 137 32.61 -7.20 -13.00
N MET A 138 31.48 -7.90 -12.93
CA MET A 138 30.36 -7.49 -12.08
C MET A 138 30.72 -7.52 -10.60
N ALA A 139 31.50 -8.50 -10.15
CA ALA A 139 31.99 -8.57 -8.77
C ALA A 139 32.98 -7.43 -8.46
N GLU A 140 33.89 -7.14 -9.40
CA GLU A 140 34.84 -6.02 -9.27
C GLU A 140 34.14 -4.68 -9.15
N MET A 141 33.12 -4.45 -9.97
CA MET A 141 32.32 -3.23 -9.94
C MET A 141 31.50 -3.13 -8.66
N LEU A 142 30.80 -4.20 -8.25
CA LEU A 142 30.07 -4.19 -6.98
C LEU A 142 31.02 -3.94 -5.81
N TYR A 143 32.18 -4.58 -5.79
CA TYR A 143 33.22 -4.31 -4.78
C TYR A 143 33.65 -2.84 -4.77
N SER A 144 33.87 -2.20 -5.93
CA SER A 144 34.24 -0.78 -5.98
C SER A 144 33.10 0.10 -5.45
N MET A 145 31.85 -0.25 -5.73
CA MET A 145 30.68 0.50 -5.27
C MET A 145 30.45 0.38 -3.75
N TYR A 146 30.66 -0.80 -3.16
CA TYR A 146 30.63 -1.01 -1.70
C TYR A 146 31.83 -0.37 -0.97
N ASN A 147 32.92 -0.13 -1.69
CA ASN A 147 34.07 0.62 -1.16
C ASN A 147 33.90 2.14 -1.21
N ASP A 148 33.01 2.65 -2.04
CA ASP A 148 32.74 4.07 -2.14
C ASP A 148 31.85 4.53 -0.97
N PRO A 149 32.39 5.34 -0.03
CA PRO A 149 31.66 5.83 1.13
C PRO A 149 30.38 6.61 0.77
N VAL A 150 30.39 7.29 -0.37
CA VAL A 150 29.29 8.15 -0.80
C VAL A 150 28.03 7.31 -1.07
N ASN A 151 28.19 6.10 -1.61
CA ASN A 151 27.06 5.20 -1.86
C ASN A 151 26.40 4.75 -0.57
N HIS A 152 27.20 4.40 0.45
CA HIS A 152 26.68 4.02 1.76
C HIS A 152 25.90 5.17 2.40
N LEU A 153 26.46 6.39 2.35
CA LEU A 153 25.83 7.57 2.92
C LEU A 153 24.50 7.94 2.23
N TYR A 154 24.41 7.80 0.90
CA TYR A 154 23.12 7.97 0.22
C TYR A 154 22.06 6.99 0.75
N LEU A 155 22.40 5.71 0.87
CA LEU A 155 21.45 4.70 1.36
C LEU A 155 21.01 4.98 2.81
N LEU A 156 21.96 5.37 3.68
CA LEU A 156 21.67 5.76 5.06
C LEU A 156 20.72 6.96 5.17
N TYR A 157 20.86 7.94 4.27
CA TYR A 157 19.95 9.08 4.21
C TYR A 157 18.55 8.68 3.73
N LEU A 158 18.49 7.82 2.70
CA LEU A 158 17.24 7.42 2.07
C LEU A 158 16.40 6.49 2.94
N LEU A 159 17.04 5.53 3.63
CA LEU A 159 16.36 4.50 4.41
C LEU A 159 15.23 5.05 5.31
N PRO A 160 15.47 6.03 6.21
CA PRO A 160 14.41 6.49 7.10
C PRO A 160 13.28 7.24 6.37
N ILE A 161 13.53 7.85 5.21
CA ILE A 161 12.48 8.48 4.39
C ILE A 161 11.63 7.38 3.74
N LEU A 162 12.28 6.38 3.16
CA LEU A 162 11.60 5.26 2.51
C LEU A 162 10.77 4.44 3.51
N ASP A 163 11.26 4.26 4.74
CA ASP A 163 10.55 3.57 5.83
C ASP A 163 9.26 4.28 6.23
N GLU A 164 9.30 5.61 6.40
CA GLU A 164 8.11 6.40 6.70
C GLU A 164 7.05 6.31 5.58
N VAL A 165 7.48 6.42 4.32
CA VAL A 165 6.56 6.30 3.18
C VAL A 165 5.98 4.89 3.10
N GLN A 166 6.80 3.86 3.32
CA GLN A 166 6.37 2.46 3.28
C GLN A 166 5.40 2.13 4.41
N ARG A 167 5.58 2.69 5.61
CA ARG A 167 4.64 2.59 6.72
C ARG A 167 3.26 3.12 6.33
N VAL A 168 3.20 4.30 5.73
CA VAL A 168 1.93 4.90 5.29
C VAL A 168 1.28 4.07 4.19
N ASN A 169 2.03 3.61 3.19
CA ASN A 169 1.46 2.73 2.15
C ASN A 169 0.85 1.46 2.72
N LYS A 170 1.53 0.79 3.66
CA LYS A 170 0.99 -0.39 4.35
C LYS A 170 -0.31 -0.08 5.09
N ASN A 171 -0.49 1.12 5.63
CA ASN A 171 -1.77 1.53 6.22
C ASN A 171 -2.87 1.66 5.16
N PHE A 172 -2.56 2.21 3.99
CA PHE A 172 -3.49 2.30 2.86
C PHE A 172 -3.73 0.95 2.14
N GLU A 173 -2.88 -0.06 2.34
CA GLU A 173 -3.04 -1.43 1.85
C GLU A 173 -3.73 -2.37 2.87
N SER A 174 -3.95 -1.89 4.09
CA SER A 174 -4.62 -2.65 5.14
C SER A 174 -6.13 -2.56 5.02
N ASN A 175 -6.81 -3.64 5.43
CA ASN A 175 -8.27 -3.75 5.38
C ASN A 175 -9.00 -3.28 6.62
N ASP A 176 -8.30 -3.32 7.75
CA ASP A 176 -8.91 -3.16 9.07
C ASP A 176 -8.66 -1.75 9.62
N ARG A 177 -8.16 -0.84 8.77
CA ARG A 177 -7.88 0.54 9.14
C ARG A 177 -9.12 1.40 8.98
N ASP A 178 -9.39 2.21 9.99
CA ASP A 178 -10.43 3.22 9.93
C ASP A 178 -10.08 4.28 8.87
N PRO A 179 -10.86 4.42 7.78
CA PRO A 179 -10.57 5.37 6.70
C PRO A 179 -10.47 6.81 7.19
N THR A 180 -11.15 7.13 8.29
CA THR A 180 -11.17 8.49 8.84
C THR A 180 -9.86 8.89 9.52
N LYS A 181 -9.00 7.92 9.85
CA LYS A 181 -7.69 8.15 10.49
C LYS A 181 -6.55 8.24 9.47
N LEU A 182 -6.74 7.73 8.26
CA LEU A 182 -5.73 7.68 7.20
C LEU A 182 -5.27 9.07 6.71
N LEU A 183 -6.11 10.10 6.87
CA LEU A 183 -5.72 11.47 6.54
C LEU A 183 -4.54 11.93 7.40
N ASN A 184 -4.58 11.65 8.70
CA ASN A 184 -3.56 12.12 9.64
C ASN A 184 -2.21 11.48 9.31
N ASP A 185 -2.18 10.17 9.05
CA ASP A 185 -0.98 9.45 8.61
C ASP A 185 -0.33 10.11 7.39
N LEU A 186 -1.14 10.52 6.41
CA LEU A 186 -0.66 11.15 5.19
C LEU A 186 -0.11 12.57 5.43
N VAL A 187 -0.81 13.38 6.23
CA VAL A 187 -0.39 14.74 6.57
C VAL A 187 0.90 14.70 7.39
N GLU A 188 0.97 13.81 8.38
CA GLU A 188 2.17 13.59 9.20
C GLU A 188 3.37 13.15 8.37
N LEU A 189 3.17 12.30 7.35
CA LEU A 189 4.25 11.94 6.42
C LEU A 189 4.81 13.15 5.69
N VAL A 190 3.94 13.97 5.09
CA VAL A 190 4.38 15.14 4.31
C VAL A 190 5.08 16.15 5.21
N GLU A 191 4.53 16.42 6.40
CA GLU A 191 5.15 17.28 7.40
C GLU A 191 6.50 16.74 7.89
N SER A 192 6.58 15.46 8.24
CA SER A 192 7.81 14.82 8.71
C SER A 192 8.93 14.90 7.67
N VAL A 193 8.63 14.54 6.42
CA VAL A 193 9.59 14.62 5.31
C VAL A 193 10.05 16.07 5.08
N ALA A 194 9.14 17.04 5.17
CA ALA A 194 9.47 18.45 4.98
C ALA A 194 10.30 19.04 6.12
N ARG A 195 9.98 18.71 7.37
CA ARG A 195 10.69 19.17 8.57
C ARG A 195 12.15 18.71 8.61
N ARG A 196 12.55 17.72 7.82
CA ARG A 196 13.97 17.30 7.66
C ARG A 196 14.85 18.37 7.00
N ILE A 197 14.27 19.25 6.17
CA ILE A 197 15.03 20.25 5.40
C ILE A 197 14.54 21.68 5.62
N ILE A 198 13.52 21.87 6.45
CA ILE A 198 12.92 23.17 6.79
C ILE A 198 13.39 23.57 8.19
N LEU A 199 13.61 24.87 8.39
CA LEU A 199 13.98 25.42 9.70
C LEU A 199 12.94 25.04 10.77
N PRO A 200 13.34 24.49 11.93
CA PRO A 200 12.40 24.07 12.97
C PRO A 200 11.47 25.18 13.46
N ILE A 201 11.98 26.42 13.45
CA ILE A 201 11.24 27.63 13.88
C ILE A 201 10.19 28.11 12.86
N ALA A 202 10.20 27.58 11.63
CA ALA A 202 9.25 28.00 10.61
C ALA A 202 7.84 27.48 10.94
N GLN A 203 6.88 28.41 10.98
CA GLN A 203 5.45 28.11 11.10
C GLN A 203 4.81 28.20 9.71
N ILE A 204 4.88 27.11 8.96
CA ILE A 204 4.31 27.01 7.62
C ILE A 204 3.43 25.76 7.54
N ASP A 205 2.35 25.85 6.77
CA ASP A 205 1.58 24.68 6.32
C ASP A 205 2.25 24.15 5.05
N VAL A 206 2.91 22.99 5.15
CA VAL A 206 3.70 22.42 4.06
C VAL A 206 2.83 22.11 2.83
N LEU A 207 1.55 21.79 3.04
CA LEU A 207 0.64 21.41 1.96
C LEU A 207 0.26 22.63 1.11
N THR A 208 0.02 23.78 1.76
CA THR A 208 -0.52 24.98 1.10
C THR A 208 0.52 26.07 0.80
N ALA A 209 1.68 26.06 1.44
CA ALA A 209 2.69 27.11 1.31
C ALA A 209 3.16 27.35 -0.14
N THR A 210 3.06 28.58 -0.65
CA THR A 210 3.46 28.92 -2.03
C THR A 210 4.96 28.86 -2.26
N ASN A 211 5.78 29.15 -1.25
CA ASN A 211 7.24 29.14 -1.35
C ASN A 211 7.88 28.38 -0.18
N LEU A 212 8.16 27.09 -0.39
CA LEU A 212 8.88 26.26 0.59
C LEU A 212 10.39 26.58 0.63
N GLU A 213 10.94 27.05 -0.48
CA GLU A 213 12.39 27.23 -0.66
C GLU A 213 12.95 28.32 0.26
N SER A 214 12.14 29.33 0.57
CA SER A 214 12.50 30.41 1.50
C SER A 214 12.71 29.96 2.95
N TYR A 215 12.19 28.79 3.34
CA TYR A 215 12.26 28.28 4.71
C TYR A 215 13.25 27.12 4.87
N LEU A 216 14.02 26.81 3.81
CA LEU A 216 14.97 25.72 3.84
C LEU A 216 16.13 26.01 4.79
N ASP A 217 16.44 25.04 5.64
CA ASP A 217 17.65 25.05 6.45
C ASP A 217 18.88 25.05 5.52
N PRO A 218 19.81 26.01 5.64
CA PRO A 218 21.06 26.01 4.88
C PRO A 218 21.90 24.74 5.08
N SER A 219 21.86 24.15 6.28
CA SER A 219 22.66 22.97 6.66
C SER A 219 21.83 21.98 7.51
N PRO A 220 20.86 21.30 6.89
CA PRO A 220 19.97 20.40 7.62
C PRO A 220 20.71 19.17 8.15
N TYR A 221 20.25 18.70 9.31
CA TYR A 221 20.68 17.43 9.89
C TYR A 221 20.20 16.25 9.05
N MET A 222 21.13 15.37 8.64
CA MET A 222 20.82 14.28 7.69
C MET A 222 20.48 12.94 8.38
N GLY A 223 20.53 12.89 9.71
CA GLY A 223 20.24 11.68 10.49
C GLY A 223 21.48 11.04 11.12
N TYR A 224 21.29 10.34 12.24
CA TYR A 224 22.40 9.88 13.07
C TYR A 224 23.37 8.94 12.35
N GLY A 225 22.84 7.91 11.67
CA GLY A 225 23.68 6.96 10.93
C GLY A 225 24.49 7.62 9.82
N PHE A 226 23.91 8.61 9.14
CA PHE A 226 24.60 9.41 8.12
C PHE A 226 25.75 10.21 8.73
N GLU A 227 25.48 11.02 9.78
CA GLU A 227 26.49 11.90 10.38
C GLU A 227 27.62 11.11 11.06
N LEU A 228 27.29 9.96 11.69
CA LEU A 228 28.27 9.06 12.28
C LEU A 228 29.24 8.52 11.21
N LYS A 229 28.69 7.93 10.13
CA LYS A 229 29.51 7.36 9.06
C LYS A 229 30.27 8.41 8.26
N LEU A 230 29.71 9.60 8.10
CA LEU A 230 30.40 10.72 7.46
C LEU A 230 31.68 11.08 8.22
N THR A 231 31.61 11.10 9.55
CA THR A 231 32.77 11.35 10.42
C THR A 231 33.82 10.24 10.29
N GLU A 232 33.39 8.97 10.23
CA GLU A 232 34.30 7.82 10.05
C GLU A 232 35.01 7.80 8.68
N TYR A 233 34.35 8.28 7.63
CA TYR A 233 34.86 8.19 6.25
C TYR A 233 35.76 9.34 5.81
N GLU A 234 35.77 10.46 6.55
CA GLU A 234 36.63 11.63 6.27
C GLU A 234 36.58 12.08 4.79
N LEU A 235 35.37 12.29 4.27
CA LEU A 235 35.17 12.69 2.88
C LEU A 235 35.84 14.04 2.55
N LEU A 236 36.27 14.19 1.30
CA LEU A 236 36.70 15.48 0.77
C LEU A 236 35.56 16.51 0.89
N PRO A 237 35.84 17.77 1.29
CA PRO A 237 34.79 18.78 1.53
C PRO A 237 33.85 19.02 0.34
N GLU A 238 34.36 18.91 -0.88
CA GLU A 238 33.55 19.06 -2.10
C GLU A 238 32.58 17.88 -2.30
N ALA A 239 33.04 16.66 -2.02
CA ALA A 239 32.21 15.47 -2.11
C ALA A 239 31.09 15.49 -1.06
N GLU A 240 31.41 15.89 0.18
CA GLU A 240 30.42 16.08 1.23
C GLU A 240 29.38 17.14 0.84
N ARG A 241 29.81 18.30 0.33
CA ARG A 241 28.89 19.37 -0.09
C ARG A 241 27.95 18.90 -1.19
N ASN A 242 28.46 18.16 -2.19
CA ASN A 242 27.66 17.61 -3.27
C ASN A 242 26.64 16.57 -2.77
N LEU A 243 27.09 15.66 -1.88
CA LEU A 243 26.24 14.65 -1.24
C LEU A 243 25.10 15.30 -0.46
N ARG A 244 25.40 16.22 0.47
CA ARG A 244 24.38 16.93 1.26
C ARG A 244 23.42 17.72 0.37
N HIS A 245 23.94 18.37 -0.68
CA HIS A 245 23.12 19.10 -1.64
C HIS A 245 22.13 18.16 -2.34
N ARG A 246 22.58 17.01 -2.86
CA ARG A 246 21.69 16.04 -3.54
C ARG A 246 20.67 15.43 -2.59
N CYS A 247 21.04 15.11 -1.35
CA CYS A 247 20.11 14.66 -0.31
C CYS A 247 19.01 15.70 -0.04
N LYS A 248 19.39 16.97 0.12
CA LYS A 248 18.44 18.09 0.29
C LYS A 248 17.53 18.24 -0.93
N GLN A 249 18.09 18.17 -2.14
CA GLN A 249 17.32 18.25 -3.39
C GLN A 249 16.34 17.09 -3.56
N PHE A 250 16.74 15.87 -3.18
CA PHE A 250 15.85 14.70 -3.19
C PHE A 250 14.62 14.96 -2.32
N THR A 251 14.82 15.39 -1.07
CA THR A 251 13.73 15.64 -0.13
C THR A 251 12.83 16.80 -0.59
N LEU A 252 13.42 17.89 -1.10
CA LEU A 252 12.66 19.00 -1.68
C LEU A 252 11.79 18.53 -2.86
N LYS A 253 12.38 17.76 -3.78
CA LYS A 253 11.67 17.26 -4.94
C LYS A 253 10.56 16.29 -4.55
N LEU A 254 10.80 15.42 -3.57
CA LEU A 254 9.80 14.50 -3.04
C LEU A 254 8.57 15.24 -2.50
N ILE A 255 8.77 16.31 -1.72
CA ILE A 255 7.69 17.15 -1.19
C ILE A 255 6.91 17.80 -2.34
N GLN A 256 7.59 18.36 -3.34
CA GLN A 256 6.94 18.96 -4.51
C GLN A 256 6.07 17.94 -5.28
N GLU A 257 6.60 16.73 -5.50
CA GLU A 257 5.86 15.67 -6.18
C GLU A 257 4.64 15.21 -5.35
N MET A 258 4.78 15.05 -4.02
CA MET A 258 3.67 14.75 -3.11
C MET A 258 2.59 15.84 -3.15
N ARG A 259 2.97 17.11 -3.06
CA ARG A 259 2.06 18.26 -3.11
C ARG A 259 1.30 18.38 -4.42
N SER A 260 1.89 17.95 -5.53
CA SER A 260 1.22 17.96 -6.83
C SER A 260 0.21 16.81 -7.01
N ARG A 261 0.42 15.66 -6.33
CA ARG A 261 -0.33 14.41 -6.58
C ARG A 261 -1.40 14.11 -5.56
N LEU A 262 -1.19 14.51 -4.30
CA LEU A 262 -2.08 14.21 -3.18
C LEU A 262 -3.29 15.16 -2.97
N PRO A 263 -3.42 16.37 -3.55
CA PRO A 263 -4.52 17.29 -3.18
C PRO A 263 -5.92 16.71 -3.30
N THR A 264 -6.20 15.95 -4.37
CA THR A 264 -7.49 15.29 -4.57
C THR A 264 -7.74 14.24 -3.48
N ASN A 265 -6.74 13.41 -3.19
CA ASN A 265 -6.83 12.41 -2.12
C ASN A 265 -7.01 13.05 -0.75
N ILE A 266 -6.26 14.11 -0.44
CA ILE A 266 -6.37 14.85 0.82
C ILE A 266 -7.77 15.41 0.99
N THR A 267 -8.35 15.97 -0.08
CA THR A 267 -9.73 16.47 -0.05
C THR A 267 -10.72 15.36 0.30
N ILE A 268 -10.65 14.22 -0.41
CA ILE A 268 -11.54 13.08 -0.17
C ILE A 268 -11.38 12.52 1.25
N LEU A 269 -10.14 12.34 1.71
CA LEU A 269 -9.85 11.82 3.05
C LEU A 269 -10.29 12.79 4.15
N ARG A 270 -10.21 14.11 3.91
CA ARG A 270 -10.74 15.15 4.81
C ARG A 270 -12.25 15.11 4.90
N THR A 271 -12.93 14.89 3.78
CA THR A 271 -14.37 14.66 3.73
C THR A 271 -14.75 13.42 4.55
N MET A 272 -13.99 12.32 4.44
CA MET A 272 -14.19 11.12 5.26
C MET A 272 -13.91 11.35 6.74
N SER A 273 -12.83 12.07 7.08
CA SER A 273 -12.44 12.30 8.48
C SER A 273 -13.48 13.10 9.27
N MET A 274 -14.21 14.00 8.59
CA MET A 274 -15.35 14.74 9.16
C MET A 274 -16.47 13.82 9.63
N LEU A 275 -16.61 12.64 9.03
CA LEU A 275 -17.62 11.64 9.37
C LEU A 275 -17.12 10.64 10.42
N SER A 276 -15.93 10.81 10.99
CA SER A 276 -15.52 9.98 12.13
C SER A 276 -16.51 10.12 13.27
N VAL A 277 -16.68 9.05 14.05
CA VAL A 277 -17.57 9.08 15.21
C VAL A 277 -17.17 10.17 16.20
N GLN A 278 -15.87 10.42 16.37
CA GLN A 278 -15.35 11.46 17.26
C GLN A 278 -15.72 12.86 16.77
N GLU A 279 -15.55 13.17 15.48
CA GLU A 279 -15.94 14.49 14.93
C GLU A 279 -17.46 14.66 14.89
N THR A 280 -18.19 13.60 14.58
CA THR A 280 -19.66 13.61 14.46
C THR A 280 -20.33 13.91 15.80
N LEU A 281 -19.81 13.40 16.91
CA LEU A 281 -20.40 13.59 18.24
C LEU A 281 -19.95 14.90 18.93
N LYS A 282 -19.07 15.69 18.33
CA LYS A 282 -18.66 17.00 18.89
C LYS A 282 -19.83 17.99 18.96
N ALA A 283 -19.75 18.86 19.97
CA ALA A 283 -20.72 19.94 20.14
C ALA A 283 -20.60 21.01 19.04
N ILE A 284 -19.36 21.38 18.70
CA ILE A 284 -19.01 22.27 17.60
C ILE A 284 -18.37 21.40 16.52
N LYS A 285 -19.03 21.31 15.37
CA LYS A 285 -18.58 20.51 14.23
C LYS A 285 -18.66 21.30 12.93
N PRO A 286 -17.77 21.05 11.96
CA PRO A 286 -17.80 21.76 10.68
C PRO A 286 -19.14 21.57 9.94
N PRO A 287 -19.53 22.53 9.10
CA PRO A 287 -20.76 22.43 8.31
C PRO A 287 -20.65 21.32 7.26
N ILE A 288 -21.68 20.46 7.19
CA ILE A 288 -21.75 19.35 6.24
C ILE A 288 -22.25 19.75 4.85
N ILE A 289 -22.69 21.01 4.68
CA ILE A 289 -23.35 21.52 3.46
C ILE A 289 -22.49 21.29 2.22
N LYS A 290 -21.22 21.72 2.26
CA LYS A 290 -20.30 21.60 1.11
C LYS A 290 -20.12 20.13 0.71
N LEU A 291 -19.99 19.26 1.70
CA LEU A 291 -19.86 17.82 1.50
C LEU A 291 -21.13 17.22 0.86
N ALA A 292 -22.32 17.60 1.32
CA ALA A 292 -23.57 17.16 0.70
C ALA A 292 -23.72 17.66 -0.75
N GLN A 293 -23.30 18.91 -1.03
CA GLN A 293 -23.30 19.47 -2.39
C GLN A 293 -22.34 18.71 -3.32
N GLU A 294 -21.13 18.40 -2.87
CA GLU A 294 -20.13 17.64 -3.64
C GLU A 294 -20.60 16.23 -4.01
N PHE A 295 -21.52 15.65 -3.23
CA PHE A 295 -22.12 14.33 -3.48
C PHE A 295 -23.49 14.39 -4.17
N GLY A 296 -23.91 15.57 -4.64
CA GLY A 296 -25.10 15.75 -5.48
C GLY A 296 -26.43 15.77 -4.74
N CYS A 297 -26.44 15.96 -3.42
CA CYS A 297 -27.67 16.11 -2.65
C CYS A 297 -28.45 17.36 -3.10
N GLN A 298 -29.78 17.24 -3.14
CA GLN A 298 -30.66 18.36 -3.53
C GLN A 298 -30.85 19.34 -2.37
N ALA A 299 -31.26 20.59 -2.64
CA ALA A 299 -31.41 21.62 -1.61
C ALA A 299 -32.28 21.18 -0.42
N ASN A 300 -33.46 20.59 -0.68
CA ASN A 300 -34.35 20.09 0.37
C ASN A 300 -33.72 18.95 1.19
N GLU A 301 -32.92 18.09 0.55
CA GLU A 301 -32.21 17.00 1.22
C GLU A 301 -31.09 17.56 2.10
N ILE A 302 -30.34 18.54 1.61
CA ILE A 302 -29.28 19.23 2.37
C ILE A 302 -29.86 19.88 3.62
N GLU A 303 -31.02 20.53 3.54
CA GLU A 303 -31.68 21.11 4.72
C GLU A 303 -31.99 20.05 5.79
N ARG A 304 -32.53 18.90 5.38
CA ARG A 304 -32.79 17.77 6.30
C ARG A 304 -31.49 17.24 6.90
N ILE A 305 -30.46 17.03 6.08
CA ILE A 305 -29.14 16.57 6.51
C ILE A 305 -28.52 17.52 7.54
N VAL A 306 -28.64 18.84 7.35
CA VAL A 306 -28.11 19.83 8.30
C VAL A 306 -28.79 19.72 9.67
N VAL A 307 -30.12 19.53 9.69
CA VAL A 307 -30.88 19.33 10.93
C VAL A 307 -30.46 18.02 11.60
N GLN A 308 -30.38 16.93 10.84
CA GLN A 308 -29.94 15.62 11.32
C GLN A 308 -28.52 15.66 11.88
N TRP A 309 -27.61 16.32 11.17
CA TRP A 309 -26.21 16.49 11.56
C TRP A 309 -26.07 17.22 12.89
N ARG A 310 -26.93 18.22 13.15
CA ARG A 310 -26.96 18.90 14.45
C ARG A 310 -27.48 17.97 15.55
N ASN A 311 -28.55 17.25 15.27
CA ASN A 311 -29.31 16.51 16.28
C ASN A 311 -28.70 15.15 16.64
N ILE A 312 -27.87 14.56 15.78
CA ILE A 312 -27.30 13.22 15.97
C ILE A 312 -26.60 13.04 17.34
N ARG A 313 -26.03 14.09 17.92
CA ARG A 313 -25.34 14.04 19.22
C ARG A 313 -26.27 13.90 20.43
N HIS A 314 -27.58 14.09 20.25
CA HIS A 314 -28.56 14.04 21.34
C HIS A 314 -29.08 12.63 21.62
N THR A 315 -28.82 11.71 20.70
CA THR A 315 -29.08 10.27 20.89
C THR A 315 -27.86 9.64 21.56
N ASP A 316 -28.09 8.70 22.48
CA ASP A 316 -27.02 7.87 23.04
C ASP A 316 -26.78 6.69 22.11
N TRP A 317 -25.56 6.59 21.60
CA TRP A 317 -25.14 5.56 20.63
C TRP A 317 -24.28 4.52 21.32
N GLU A 318 -24.44 3.25 20.97
CA GLU A 318 -23.61 2.17 21.52
C GLU A 318 -22.19 2.22 20.95
N ASN A 319 -22.06 2.43 19.65
CA ASN A 319 -20.77 2.40 18.95
C ASN A 319 -20.11 3.78 18.94
N LYS A 320 -19.20 4.04 19.91
CA LYS A 320 -18.46 5.33 20.01
C LYS A 320 -17.02 5.27 19.52
N CYS A 321 -16.53 4.09 19.15
CA CYS A 321 -15.12 3.86 18.80
C CYS A 321 -14.90 3.46 17.34
N SER A 322 -15.89 2.85 16.70
CA SER A 322 -15.83 2.38 15.32
C SER A 322 -16.74 3.21 14.43
N THR A 323 -16.15 3.96 13.51
CA THR A 323 -16.91 4.83 12.58
C THR A 323 -17.87 4.01 11.72
N VAL A 324 -17.45 2.83 11.24
CA VAL A 324 -18.28 1.99 10.36
C VAL A 324 -19.46 1.39 11.13
N GLU A 325 -19.23 0.89 12.35
CA GLU A 325 -20.30 0.33 13.19
C GLU A 325 -21.27 1.42 13.64
N PHE A 326 -20.74 2.60 14.02
CA PHE A 326 -21.53 3.78 14.34
C PHE A 326 -22.49 4.16 13.21
N TRP A 327 -22.00 4.32 11.98
CA TRP A 327 -22.89 4.69 10.87
C TRP A 327 -23.86 3.57 10.48
N SER A 328 -23.50 2.31 10.73
CA SER A 328 -24.41 1.18 10.56
C SER A 328 -25.54 1.21 11.59
N GLU A 329 -25.22 1.54 12.84
CA GLU A 329 -26.19 1.76 13.93
C GLU A 329 -27.12 2.95 13.60
N VAL A 330 -26.57 4.09 13.19
CA VAL A 330 -27.34 5.28 12.81
C VAL A 330 -28.26 4.99 11.62
N TYR A 331 -27.82 4.18 10.66
CA TYR A 331 -28.65 3.77 9.52
C TYR A 331 -29.80 2.82 9.92
N GLY A 332 -29.55 1.93 10.87
CA GLY A 332 -30.54 1.01 11.43
C GLY A 332 -31.44 1.62 12.52
N TYR A 333 -31.12 2.82 12.99
CA TYR A 333 -31.81 3.46 14.12
C TYR A 333 -33.28 3.72 13.83
N LYS A 334 -34.13 3.44 14.82
CA LYS A 334 -35.57 3.62 14.79
C LYS A 334 -36.03 4.40 16.02
N ASP A 335 -36.83 5.44 15.80
CA ASP A 335 -37.49 6.16 16.87
C ASP A 335 -38.74 5.43 17.38
N SER A 336 -39.45 6.02 18.34
CA SER A 336 -40.68 5.45 18.91
C SER A 336 -41.82 5.28 17.89
N ALA A 337 -41.72 5.92 16.72
CA ALA A 337 -42.67 5.80 15.61
C ALA A 337 -42.16 4.88 14.49
N ASP A 338 -41.10 4.11 14.74
CA ASP A 338 -40.43 3.21 13.78
C ASP A 338 -39.87 3.92 12.52
N ASN A 339 -39.61 5.22 12.63
CA ASN A 339 -38.94 6.01 11.59
C ASN A 339 -37.45 6.19 11.92
N ASN A 340 -36.62 6.36 10.89
CA ASN A 340 -35.23 6.77 11.10
C ASN A 340 -35.12 8.30 10.94
N PRO A 341 -35.01 9.09 12.03
CA PRO A 341 -34.86 10.53 11.93
C PRO A 341 -33.54 10.98 11.28
N PHE A 342 -32.57 10.09 11.07
CA PHE A 342 -31.24 10.36 10.51
C PHE A 342 -31.01 9.72 9.13
N SER A 343 -32.08 9.31 8.42
CA SER A 343 -31.98 8.49 7.20
C SER A 343 -31.11 9.08 6.10
N GLU A 344 -31.25 10.36 5.80
CA GLU A 344 -30.54 11.06 4.71
C GLU A 344 -29.06 11.24 5.08
N LEU A 345 -28.79 11.67 6.31
CA LEU A 345 -27.43 11.81 6.82
C LEU A 345 -26.71 10.46 6.83
N ALA A 346 -27.37 9.40 7.31
CA ALA A 346 -26.80 8.05 7.34
C ALA A 346 -26.51 7.53 5.93
N SER A 347 -27.44 7.76 4.99
CA SER A 347 -27.27 7.37 3.59
C SER A 347 -26.10 8.10 2.93
N LEU A 348 -25.95 9.41 3.19
CA LEU A 348 -24.81 10.19 2.72
C LEU A 348 -23.49 9.67 3.32
N ALA A 349 -23.45 9.43 4.63
CA ALA A 349 -22.25 8.95 5.30
C ALA A 349 -21.82 7.56 4.80
N ILE A 350 -22.76 6.62 4.67
CA ILE A 350 -22.48 5.29 4.10
C ILE A 350 -21.98 5.40 2.67
N SER A 351 -22.58 6.28 1.86
CA SER A 351 -22.15 6.51 0.47
C SER A 351 -20.69 6.99 0.39
N ILE A 352 -20.29 7.90 1.27
CA ILE A 352 -18.92 8.44 1.34
C ILE A 352 -17.95 7.40 1.86
N LEU A 353 -18.29 6.70 2.95
CA LEU A 353 -17.44 5.67 3.56
C LEU A 353 -17.28 4.42 2.67
N SER A 354 -18.20 4.22 1.72
CA SER A 354 -18.12 3.17 0.70
C SER A 354 -17.20 3.51 -0.47
N LEU A 355 -16.65 4.73 -0.55
CA LEU A 355 -15.71 5.07 -1.60
C LEU A 355 -14.42 4.25 -1.46
N PRO A 356 -13.82 3.81 -2.59
CA PRO A 356 -12.61 3.00 -2.60
C PRO A 356 -11.38 3.87 -2.30
N HIS A 357 -11.19 4.23 -1.04
CA HIS A 357 -10.06 5.02 -0.53
C HIS A 357 -8.75 4.21 -0.46
N SER A 358 -8.87 2.88 -0.45
CA SER A 358 -7.77 1.93 -0.40
C SER A 358 -7.79 1.03 -1.63
N ASN A 359 -6.59 0.73 -2.16
CA ASN A 359 -6.41 -0.25 -3.23
C ASN A 359 -6.29 -1.69 -2.72
N ALA A 360 -6.33 -1.90 -1.41
CA ALA A 360 -6.12 -3.20 -0.77
C ALA A 360 -7.05 -4.30 -1.32
N GLU A 361 -8.33 -3.97 -1.51
CA GLU A 361 -9.30 -4.93 -2.03
C GLU A 361 -9.03 -5.30 -3.48
N ILE A 362 -8.61 -4.32 -4.30
CA ILE A 362 -8.29 -4.53 -5.72
C ILE A 362 -7.03 -5.39 -5.87
N GLU A 363 -5.97 -5.08 -5.14
CA GLU A 363 -4.72 -5.87 -5.15
C GLU A 363 -4.97 -7.32 -4.71
N ARG A 364 -5.87 -7.55 -3.74
CA ARG A 364 -6.28 -8.91 -3.39
C ARG A 364 -7.04 -9.63 -4.49
N VAL A 365 -7.90 -8.93 -5.24
CA VAL A 365 -8.59 -9.53 -6.38
C VAL A 365 -7.56 -9.99 -7.41
N PHE A 366 -6.53 -9.19 -7.67
CA PHE A 366 -5.45 -9.57 -8.57
C PHE A 366 -4.60 -10.73 -8.04
N SER A 367 -4.28 -10.74 -6.75
CA SER A 367 -3.61 -11.88 -6.11
C SER A 367 -4.42 -13.18 -6.25
N GLN A 368 -5.72 -13.13 -5.96
CA GLN A 368 -6.61 -14.28 -6.15
C GLN A 368 -6.73 -14.69 -7.62
N MET A 369 -6.76 -13.72 -8.53
CA MET A 369 -6.76 -13.97 -9.96
C MET A 369 -5.48 -14.70 -10.40
N ASN A 370 -4.32 -14.34 -9.87
CA ASN A 370 -3.04 -15.00 -10.17
C ASN A 370 -3.01 -16.45 -9.64
N ILE A 371 -3.66 -16.73 -8.52
CA ILE A 371 -3.84 -18.10 -8.01
C ILE A 371 -4.74 -18.93 -8.93
N VAL A 372 -5.83 -18.33 -9.44
CA VAL A 372 -6.78 -19.03 -10.31
C VAL A 372 -6.22 -19.23 -11.73
N LYS A 373 -5.55 -18.21 -12.26
CA LYS A 373 -4.96 -18.14 -13.60
C LYS A 373 -3.44 -18.24 -13.51
N THR A 374 -2.96 -19.45 -13.27
CA THR A 374 -1.52 -19.74 -13.20
C THR A 374 -0.89 -19.84 -14.60
N LYS A 375 0.46 -19.87 -14.66
CA LYS A 375 1.19 -20.10 -15.92
C LYS A 375 0.78 -21.41 -16.60
N LEU A 376 0.49 -22.45 -15.83
CA LEU A 376 0.01 -23.75 -16.32
C LEU A 376 -1.48 -23.73 -16.71
N ARG A 377 -2.27 -22.82 -16.12
CA ARG A 377 -3.72 -22.68 -16.36
C ARG A 377 -4.06 -21.30 -16.97
N ASN A 378 -3.37 -20.92 -18.04
CA ASN A 378 -3.46 -19.57 -18.62
C ASN A 378 -4.57 -19.40 -19.68
N ARG A 379 -5.15 -20.48 -20.22
CA ARG A 379 -6.18 -20.47 -21.28
C ARG A 379 -7.63 -20.43 -20.79
N MET A 380 -7.87 -20.02 -19.55
CA MET A 380 -9.21 -19.94 -18.99
C MET A 380 -10.02 -18.81 -19.64
N SER A 381 -11.31 -19.07 -19.93
CA SER A 381 -12.23 -18.02 -20.41
C SER A 381 -12.48 -16.96 -19.33
N LEU A 382 -12.75 -15.72 -19.73
CA LEU A 382 -13.08 -14.65 -18.79
C LEU A 382 -14.32 -14.98 -17.94
N HIS A 383 -15.32 -15.62 -18.55
CA HIS A 383 -16.54 -16.03 -17.86
C HIS A 383 -16.25 -17.03 -16.72
N THR A 384 -15.40 -18.03 -16.99
CA THR A 384 -14.98 -19.00 -15.98
C THR A 384 -14.16 -18.34 -14.87
N LEU A 385 -13.24 -17.45 -15.24
CA LEU A 385 -12.42 -16.71 -14.27
C LEU A 385 -13.28 -15.88 -13.32
N ASN A 386 -14.20 -15.08 -13.88
CA ASN A 386 -15.12 -14.26 -13.10
C ASN A 386 -16.00 -15.14 -12.20
N SER A 387 -16.51 -16.26 -12.70
CA SER A 387 -17.33 -17.18 -11.90
C SER A 387 -16.56 -17.73 -10.69
N ILE A 388 -15.31 -18.14 -10.89
CA ILE A 388 -14.46 -18.65 -9.79
C ILE A 388 -14.18 -17.54 -8.77
N LEU A 389 -13.83 -16.34 -9.24
CA LEU A 389 -13.60 -15.19 -8.35
C LEU A 389 -14.86 -14.82 -7.57
N HIS A 390 -16.03 -14.78 -8.20
CA HIS A 390 -17.31 -14.53 -7.53
C HIS A 390 -17.63 -15.58 -6.46
N ILE A 391 -17.41 -16.87 -6.74
CA ILE A 391 -17.61 -17.93 -5.74
C ILE A 391 -16.65 -17.73 -4.57
N ARG A 392 -15.35 -17.54 -4.82
CA ARG A 392 -14.34 -17.34 -3.77
C ARG A 392 -14.67 -16.14 -2.88
N TYR A 393 -14.97 -14.99 -3.47
CA TYR A 393 -15.30 -13.78 -2.73
C TYR A 393 -16.66 -13.88 -2.03
N GLY A 394 -17.66 -14.51 -2.66
CA GLY A 394 -18.97 -14.74 -2.05
C GLY A 394 -18.91 -15.63 -0.81
N LEU A 395 -18.10 -16.70 -0.87
CA LEU A 395 -17.84 -17.56 0.28
C LEU A 395 -17.10 -16.81 1.38
N LYS A 396 -16.02 -16.08 1.04
CA LYS A 396 -15.26 -15.26 1.99
C LYS A 396 -16.14 -14.22 2.70
N ARG A 397 -16.99 -13.50 1.95
CA ARG A 397 -17.94 -12.52 2.51
C ARG A 397 -18.92 -13.15 3.50
N SER A 398 -19.23 -14.43 3.32
CA SER A 398 -20.13 -15.17 4.20
C SER A 398 -19.41 -15.87 5.36
N GLY A 399 -18.10 -15.63 5.54
CA GLY A 399 -17.27 -16.32 6.54
C GLY A 399 -17.12 -17.82 6.29
N LYS A 400 -17.32 -18.29 5.05
CA LYS A 400 -17.28 -19.72 4.68
C LYS A 400 -16.10 -20.02 3.76
N CYS A 401 -15.69 -21.28 3.77
CA CYS A 401 -14.65 -21.82 2.89
C CYS A 401 -15.24 -22.94 2.03
N CYS A 402 -14.56 -23.35 0.95
CA CYS A 402 -15.01 -24.45 0.10
C CYS A 402 -15.19 -25.77 0.87
N HIS A 403 -14.47 -25.96 1.98
CA HIS A 403 -14.59 -27.14 2.85
C HIS A 403 -15.80 -27.08 3.79
N SER A 404 -16.26 -25.88 4.15
CA SER A 404 -17.36 -25.67 5.11
C SER A 404 -18.68 -25.27 4.44
N TYR A 405 -18.66 -25.01 3.13
CA TYR A 405 -19.84 -24.61 2.38
C TYR A 405 -20.57 -25.84 1.81
N ASN A 406 -21.73 -26.14 2.40
CA ASN A 406 -22.65 -27.11 1.84
C ASN A 406 -23.34 -26.52 0.60
N VAL A 407 -23.02 -27.06 -0.57
CA VAL A 407 -23.63 -26.66 -1.84
C VAL A 407 -25.12 -27.02 -1.83
N PRO A 408 -26.02 -26.07 -2.14
CA PRO A 408 -27.46 -26.33 -2.21
C PRO A 408 -27.81 -27.53 -3.11
N GLU A 409 -28.75 -28.37 -2.65
CA GLU A 409 -29.07 -29.63 -3.32
C GLU A 409 -29.63 -29.44 -4.75
N ASN A 410 -30.34 -28.33 -4.99
CA ASN A 410 -30.80 -27.93 -6.32
C ASN A 410 -29.64 -27.64 -7.28
N VAL A 411 -28.54 -27.05 -6.80
CA VAL A 411 -27.33 -26.81 -7.60
C VAL A 411 -26.62 -28.13 -7.88
N LEU A 412 -26.55 -29.03 -6.88
CA LEU A 412 -25.99 -30.38 -7.07
C LEU A 412 -26.77 -31.19 -8.12
N LYS A 413 -28.11 -31.07 -8.15
CA LYS A 413 -28.96 -31.69 -9.18
C LYS A 413 -28.66 -31.15 -10.58
N GLN A 414 -28.40 -29.86 -10.73
CA GLN A 414 -27.99 -29.26 -12.02
C GLN A 414 -26.62 -29.76 -12.48
N ILE A 415 -25.65 -29.91 -11.56
CA ILE A 415 -24.33 -30.47 -11.88
C ILE A 415 -24.44 -31.94 -12.29
N ARG A 416 -25.32 -32.72 -11.63
CA ARG A 416 -25.58 -34.12 -11.96
C ARG A 416 -26.32 -34.28 -13.29
N GLY A 417 -27.23 -33.38 -13.63
CA GLY A 417 -27.91 -33.36 -14.94
C GLY A 417 -26.98 -33.12 -16.14
N ILE A 418 -25.78 -32.55 -15.92
CA ILE A 418 -24.75 -32.38 -16.96
C ILE A 418 -23.96 -33.69 -17.19
N LYS A 419 -24.03 -34.67 -16.27
CA LYS A 419 -23.29 -35.94 -16.34
C LYS A 419 -24.01 -37.10 -17.04
N GLU A 420 -25.22 -36.92 -17.56
CA GLU A 420 -25.88 -37.97 -18.36
C GLU A 420 -25.29 -38.12 -19.78
N SER A 421 -24.40 -37.22 -20.22
CA SER A 421 -23.72 -37.34 -21.52
C SER A 421 -22.28 -37.88 -21.45
N LEU A 422 -21.71 -38.08 -20.27
CA LEU A 422 -20.35 -38.64 -20.09
C LEU A 422 -20.29 -39.49 -18.81
N VAL A 423 -20.87 -40.69 -18.86
CA VAL A 423 -20.74 -41.68 -17.79
C VAL A 423 -19.45 -42.49 -18.00
N MET A 424 -18.46 -42.26 -17.14
CA MET A 424 -17.57 -43.33 -16.69
C MET A 424 -17.66 -43.41 -15.16
N PRO A 425 -17.94 -44.59 -14.58
CA PRO A 425 -18.07 -44.74 -13.14
C PRO A 425 -16.70 -44.75 -12.47
N MET A 426 -16.48 -43.83 -11.53
CA MET A 426 -15.44 -43.96 -10.52
C MET A 426 -16.12 -44.35 -9.21
N THR A 427 -16.09 -45.63 -8.89
CA THR A 427 -16.43 -46.19 -7.59
C THR A 427 -15.31 -45.79 -6.62
N ILE A 428 -15.62 -44.97 -5.60
CA ILE A 428 -14.77 -44.85 -4.42
C ILE A 428 -15.40 -45.77 -3.37
N ALA A 429 -14.76 -46.91 -3.13
CA ALA A 429 -15.05 -47.76 -1.99
C ALA A 429 -14.58 -47.05 -0.72
N ILE A 430 -15.48 -46.90 0.24
CA ILE A 430 -15.13 -46.56 1.62
C ILE A 430 -14.97 -47.91 2.32
N GLU A 431 -13.74 -48.31 2.60
CA GLU A 431 -13.45 -49.38 3.56
C GLU A 431 -13.10 -48.74 4.90
N ASP A 432 -13.93 -49.03 5.91
CA ASP A 432 -13.64 -48.78 7.31
C ASP A 432 -12.53 -49.71 7.79
N GLY A 433 -11.53 -49.17 8.49
CA GLY A 433 -10.46 -49.91 9.15
C GLY A 433 -9.88 -49.14 10.36
N PRO A 434 -9.35 -49.84 11.38
CA PRO A 434 -9.58 -49.48 12.78
C PRO A 434 -8.57 -48.49 13.38
N SER A 435 -9.01 -47.86 14.45
CA SER A 435 -8.24 -47.04 15.40
C SER A 435 -6.98 -47.73 15.91
N THR A 436 -5.81 -47.14 15.67
CA THR A 436 -4.66 -47.20 16.59
C THR A 436 -3.73 -46.00 16.42
N SER A 437 -3.24 -45.56 17.56
CA SER A 437 -2.36 -44.43 17.87
C SER A 437 -0.96 -44.47 17.26
N GLN A 438 -0.35 -43.28 17.21
CA GLN A 438 1.07 -42.95 17.00
C GLN A 438 1.57 -42.84 15.55
N ALA A 439 1.49 -41.62 15.01
CA ALA A 439 2.55 -41.04 14.17
C ALA A 439 2.49 -39.51 14.33
N GLN A 440 3.57 -38.94 14.85
CA GLN A 440 3.80 -37.50 14.94
C GLN A 440 3.76 -36.88 13.54
N ALA A 441 2.85 -35.94 13.31
CA ALA A 441 2.89 -35.06 12.15
C ALA A 441 3.65 -33.78 12.53
N HIS A 442 4.95 -33.78 12.23
CA HIS A 442 5.62 -32.58 11.76
C HIS A 442 4.95 -32.20 10.43
N ASP A 443 4.22 -31.10 10.43
CA ASP A 443 3.97 -30.24 9.27
C ASP A 443 3.22 -29.00 9.78
N GLU A 444 3.90 -28.24 10.64
CA GLU A 444 3.73 -26.79 10.64
C GLU A 444 4.38 -26.30 9.35
N ALA A 445 3.59 -26.22 8.27
CA ALA A 445 3.98 -25.43 7.13
C ALA A 445 4.03 -23.97 7.61
N ASP A 446 5.26 -23.48 7.73
CA ASP A 446 5.63 -22.15 8.18
C ASP A 446 4.68 -21.07 7.65
N ILE A 447 4.08 -20.33 8.59
CA ILE A 447 3.29 -19.13 8.35
C ILE A 447 4.12 -18.03 7.65
N ASP A 448 5.45 -18.17 7.58
CA ASP A 448 6.36 -17.27 6.87
C ASP A 448 6.34 -17.41 5.34
N ASP A 449 5.94 -18.55 4.76
CA ASP A 449 5.93 -18.74 3.30
C ASP A 449 4.76 -18.04 2.58
N LEU A 450 3.71 -17.64 3.34
CA LEU A 450 2.62 -16.81 2.81
C LEU A 450 3.00 -15.32 2.69
N GLN A 451 4.08 -14.89 3.35
CA GLN A 451 4.63 -13.54 3.19
C GLN A 451 5.42 -13.40 1.87
N ILE A 452 5.99 -14.49 1.35
CA ILE A 452 6.90 -14.47 0.19
C ILE A 452 6.15 -14.28 -1.15
N LEU A 453 4.84 -14.58 -1.19
CA LEU A 453 4.01 -14.28 -2.36
C LEU A 453 3.59 -12.80 -2.47
N PHE A 454 3.84 -11.99 -1.45
CA PHE A 454 3.62 -10.54 -1.49
C PHE A 454 4.77 -9.76 -2.15
N ASP A 455 5.97 -10.34 -2.26
CA ASP A 455 7.16 -9.69 -2.83
C ASP A 455 7.36 -9.96 -4.35
N LEU A 456 6.39 -10.59 -5.02
CA LEU A 456 6.50 -11.00 -6.44
C LEU A 456 5.60 -10.25 -7.42
N TYR A 457 5.01 -9.12 -7.02
CA TYR A 457 4.30 -8.22 -7.93
C TYR A 457 4.70 -6.76 -7.69
#